data_AF-A0A0F8VVW0-F1
#
_entry.id   AF-A0A0F8VVW0-F1
#
_cell.length_a   1.000
_cell.length_b   1.000
_cell.length_c   1.000
_cell.angle_alpha   90.00
_cell.angle_beta   90.00
_cell.angle_gamma   90.00
#
_symmetry.space_group_name_H-M   'P 1'
#
loop_
_entity.id
_entity.type
_entity.pdbx_description
1 polymer ?
#
loop_
_entity_poly.entity_id
_entity_poly.type
_entity_poly.pdbx_seq_one_letter_code
_entity_poly.pdbx_strand_id
1 'polypeptide(L)'
;MRRQPSDRPENVLALAVAEVDRIKALLSRVTDSRGLVISTGSAEGDTTPPVEAGAHTLYGVKHTRAFRVTDGGGLDIDFEQGQIWMSGTFYSVAASSLTLADDDTSYVFVDNSGAVADNVTGFPGDCWPIAEVTTVGGDITAIADRRSYSAQGVWDGTMDADEILLPRVSGSTYDDVEDANTLFGSAGWFSGGALSDAGGGNINVTAGTGVLRSAATVTTQLLFIDWPASAGNAIPVGTTRYIGVEWNMGVPQV
;
A
#
# COMPACT_ATOMS: atom_id res chain seq x y z
N MET A 1 -50.71 -44.54 -37.48
CA MET A 1 -50.03 -43.26 -37.79
C MET A 1 -50.28 -42.29 -36.64
N ARG A 2 -49.31 -42.10 -35.73
CA ARG A 2 -49.35 -41.03 -34.73
C ARG A 2 -48.83 -39.76 -35.41
N ARG A 3 -49.70 -38.75 -35.58
CA ARG A 3 -49.28 -37.43 -36.07
C ARG A 3 -48.40 -36.80 -35.01
N GLN A 4 -47.18 -36.44 -35.39
CA GLN A 4 -46.27 -35.66 -34.57
C GLN A 4 -46.94 -34.29 -34.31
N PRO A 5 -46.98 -33.80 -33.05
CA PRO A 5 -47.57 -32.50 -32.76
C PRO A 5 -46.82 -31.45 -33.57
N SER A 6 -47.54 -30.67 -34.37
CA SER A 6 -46.95 -29.59 -35.13
C SER A 6 -46.39 -28.56 -34.17
N ASP A 7 -45.07 -28.40 -34.14
CA ASP A 7 -44.38 -27.28 -33.50
C ASP A 7 -44.87 -25.99 -34.17
N ARG A 8 -45.89 -25.37 -33.57
CA ARG A 8 -46.42 -24.10 -34.05
C ARG A 8 -45.41 -23.00 -33.68
N PRO A 9 -44.86 -22.27 -34.67
CA PRO A 9 -43.86 -21.22 -34.44
C PRO A 9 -44.39 -20.08 -33.55
N GLU A 10 -45.71 -19.97 -33.38
CA GLU A 10 -46.36 -18.99 -32.50
C GLU A 10 -46.01 -19.17 -31.01
N ASN A 11 -45.44 -20.31 -30.60
CA ASN A 11 -45.15 -20.58 -29.19
C ASN A 11 -43.74 -20.16 -28.74
N VAL A 12 -42.80 -19.94 -29.68
CA VAL A 12 -41.40 -19.64 -29.35
C VAL A 12 -41.25 -18.22 -28.81
N LEU A 13 -41.95 -17.25 -29.41
CA LEU A 13 -41.92 -15.86 -28.96
C LEU A 13 -42.52 -15.70 -27.56
N ALA A 14 -43.64 -16.39 -27.30
CA ALA A 14 -44.28 -16.37 -25.99
C ALA A 14 -43.37 -16.96 -24.89
N LEU A 15 -42.65 -18.04 -25.21
CA LEU A 15 -41.70 -18.66 -24.29
C LEU A 15 -40.49 -17.74 -24.01
N ALA A 16 -39.95 -17.09 -25.05
CA ALA A 16 -38.84 -16.16 -24.91
C ALA A 16 -39.21 -14.94 -24.03
N VAL A 17 -40.42 -14.37 -24.24
CA VAL A 17 -40.92 -13.26 -23.41
C VAL A 17 -41.11 -13.72 -21.96
N ALA A 18 -41.68 -14.90 -21.73
CA ALA A 18 -41.84 -15.45 -20.38
C ALA A 18 -40.50 -15.67 -19.67
N GLU A 19 -39.47 -16.11 -20.41
CA GLU A 19 -38.13 -16.31 -19.85
C GLU A 19 -37.44 -14.98 -19.53
N VAL A 20 -37.60 -13.96 -20.36
CA VAL A 20 -37.12 -12.59 -20.08
C VAL A 20 -37.75 -12.05 -18.81
N ASP A 21 -39.06 -12.21 -18.64
CA ASP A 21 -39.76 -11.73 -17.44
C ASP A 21 -39.37 -12.53 -16.20
N ARG A 22 -39.12 -13.84 -16.34
CA ARG A 22 -38.55 -14.67 -15.25
C ARG A 22 -37.17 -14.18 -14.84
N ILE A 23 -36.29 -13.88 -15.80
CA ILE A 23 -34.94 -13.38 -15.54
C ILE A 23 -35.01 -12.01 -14.86
N LYS A 24 -35.86 -11.08 -15.33
CA LYS A 24 -36.07 -9.78 -14.67
C LYS A 24 -36.52 -9.93 -13.23
N ALA A 25 -37.48 -10.83 -12.97
CA ALA A 25 -37.97 -11.07 -11.61
C ALA A 25 -36.88 -11.66 -10.70
N LEU A 26 -36.06 -12.58 -11.22
CA LEU A 26 -34.91 -13.11 -10.48
C LEU A 26 -33.86 -12.03 -10.20
N LEU A 27 -33.55 -11.21 -11.20
CA LEU A 27 -32.58 -10.13 -11.07
C LEU A 27 -33.03 -9.13 -10.00
N SER A 28 -34.30 -8.72 -10.03
CA SER A 28 -34.90 -7.84 -9.01
C SER A 28 -34.76 -8.42 -7.60
N ARG A 29 -35.06 -9.71 -7.42
CA ARG A 29 -34.95 -10.37 -6.11
C ARG A 29 -33.52 -10.41 -5.58
N VAL A 30 -32.53 -10.53 -6.45
CA VAL A 30 -31.11 -10.54 -6.07
C VAL A 30 -30.62 -9.10 -5.79
N THR A 31 -31.06 -8.12 -6.58
CA THR A 31 -30.64 -6.71 -6.43
C THR A 31 -31.25 -6.02 -5.20
N ASP A 32 -32.45 -6.42 -4.78
CA ASP A 32 -33.09 -5.89 -3.55
C ASP A 32 -32.31 -6.27 -2.28
N SER A 33 -31.48 -7.31 -2.36
CA SER A 33 -30.63 -7.81 -1.28
C SER A 33 -29.15 -7.47 -1.47
N ARG A 34 -28.80 -6.20 -1.76
CA ARG A 34 -27.43 -5.62 -1.67
C ARG A 34 -26.28 -6.38 -2.39
N GLY A 35 -26.54 -7.41 -3.19
CA GLY A 35 -25.52 -8.26 -3.79
C GLY A 35 -25.06 -7.75 -5.16
N LEU A 36 -23.76 -7.84 -5.41
CA LEU A 36 -23.16 -7.65 -6.74
C LEU A 36 -23.60 -8.80 -7.66
N VAL A 37 -24.23 -8.48 -8.79
CA VAL A 37 -24.59 -9.48 -9.80
C VAL A 37 -23.51 -9.47 -10.89
N ILE A 38 -22.79 -10.57 -11.04
CA ILE A 38 -21.83 -10.80 -12.13
C ILE A 38 -22.44 -11.84 -13.06
N SER A 39 -22.80 -11.45 -14.29
CA SER A 39 -23.18 -12.42 -15.32
C SER A 39 -21.95 -12.82 -16.13
N THR A 40 -21.50 -14.06 -16.00
CA THR A 40 -20.48 -14.63 -16.89
C THR A 40 -21.20 -15.32 -18.05
N GLY A 41 -21.42 -14.61 -19.14
CA GLY A 41 -21.82 -15.26 -20.39
C GLY A 41 -20.69 -16.16 -20.89
N SER A 42 -20.98 -17.39 -21.30
CA SER A 42 -20.05 -18.10 -22.19
C SER A 42 -20.12 -17.42 -23.55
N ALA A 43 -18.98 -17.14 -24.18
CA ALA A 43 -18.93 -16.59 -25.53
C ALA A 43 -19.63 -17.58 -26.48
N GLU A 44 -20.89 -17.33 -26.80
CA GLU A 44 -21.57 -18.04 -27.87
C GLU A 44 -20.93 -17.62 -29.19
N GLY A 45 -20.68 -18.58 -30.09
CA GLY A 45 -19.94 -18.37 -31.33
C GLY A 45 -20.50 -17.22 -32.15
N ASP A 46 -19.83 -16.08 -32.08
CA ASP A 46 -20.31 -14.80 -32.57
C ASP A 46 -19.89 -14.58 -34.04
N THR A 47 -20.89 -14.42 -34.92
CA THR A 47 -20.71 -13.92 -36.30
C THR A 47 -21.15 -12.46 -36.45
N THR A 48 -21.49 -11.78 -35.36
CA THR A 48 -21.80 -10.35 -35.37
C THR A 48 -20.51 -9.52 -35.31
N PRO A 49 -20.46 -8.34 -35.97
CA PRO A 49 -19.27 -7.50 -35.95
C PRO A 49 -18.93 -7.14 -34.50
N PRO A 50 -17.63 -7.01 -34.18
CA PRO A 50 -17.15 -6.83 -32.82
C PRO A 50 -17.90 -5.68 -32.18
N VAL A 51 -18.77 -6.01 -31.21
CA VAL A 51 -19.35 -5.00 -30.33
C VAL A 51 -18.15 -4.43 -29.60
N GLU A 52 -17.84 -3.14 -29.85
CA GLU A 52 -16.80 -2.43 -29.10
C GLU A 52 -17.02 -2.72 -27.63
N ALA A 53 -15.94 -3.06 -26.91
CA ALA A 53 -15.99 -3.40 -25.49
C ALA A 53 -16.61 -2.21 -24.73
N GLY A 54 -17.93 -2.20 -24.62
CA GLY A 54 -18.67 -1.21 -23.86
C GLY A 54 -18.13 -1.29 -22.46
N ALA A 55 -17.60 -0.17 -21.97
CA ALA A 55 -16.96 -0.09 -20.67
C ALA A 55 -17.81 -0.85 -19.65
N HIS A 56 -17.22 -1.91 -19.08
CA HIS A 56 -17.87 -2.73 -18.07
C HIS A 56 -18.05 -1.81 -16.85
N THR A 57 -19.18 -1.11 -16.80
CA THR A 57 -19.48 -0.18 -15.72
C THR A 57 -19.82 -1.05 -14.52
N LEU A 58 -18.80 -1.40 -13.74
CA LEU A 58 -18.97 -2.14 -12.50
C LEU A 58 -19.91 -1.32 -11.62
N TYR A 59 -21.18 -1.72 -11.51
CA TYR A 59 -22.10 -1.16 -10.54
C TYR A 59 -21.80 -1.71 -9.12
N GLY A 60 -20.53 -1.66 -8.72
CA GLY A 60 -20.12 -1.61 -7.32
C GLY A 60 -20.33 -0.21 -6.70
N VAL A 61 -21.07 0.68 -7.38
CA VAL A 61 -21.38 2.07 -6.98
C VAL A 61 -22.35 2.17 -5.79
N LYS A 62 -22.31 1.22 -4.86
CA LYS A 62 -22.45 1.62 -3.47
C LYS A 62 -21.08 2.15 -3.02
N HIS A 63 -20.64 3.25 -3.61
CA HIS A 63 -20.11 4.29 -2.75
C HIS A 63 -21.26 4.53 -1.79
N THR A 64 -21.16 3.98 -0.58
CA THR A 64 -22.04 4.41 0.51
C THR A 64 -22.05 5.92 0.39
N ARG A 65 -23.25 6.53 0.32
CA ARG A 65 -23.33 7.97 0.17
C ARG A 65 -22.66 8.70 1.34
N ALA A 66 -22.18 7.96 2.35
CA ALA A 66 -21.18 8.37 3.31
C ALA A 66 -20.15 9.35 2.78
N PHE A 67 -20.07 10.48 3.49
CA PHE A 67 -19.22 11.61 3.17
C PHE A 67 -19.45 12.20 1.78
N ARG A 68 -20.54 11.88 1.07
CA ARG A 68 -20.82 12.55 -0.20
C ARG A 68 -21.05 14.02 0.09
N VAL A 69 -20.32 14.87 -0.62
CA VAL A 69 -20.48 16.33 -0.59
C VAL A 69 -21.42 16.75 -1.71
N THR A 70 -22.34 17.66 -1.39
CA THR A 70 -23.26 18.31 -2.31
C THR A 70 -23.32 19.80 -2.04
N ASP A 71 -23.74 20.58 -3.03
CA ASP A 71 -23.98 22.01 -2.89
C ASP A 71 -25.24 22.26 -2.03
N GLY A 72 -25.07 22.95 -0.90
CA GLY A 72 -26.13 23.37 0.02
C GLY A 72 -26.72 24.75 -0.31
N GLY A 73 -26.12 25.45 -1.28
CA GLY A 73 -26.46 26.79 -1.74
C GLY A 73 -25.47 27.86 -1.26
N GLY A 74 -25.11 28.78 -2.15
CA GLY A 74 -24.16 29.85 -1.83
C GLY A 74 -22.76 29.27 -1.58
N LEU A 75 -22.20 29.51 -0.40
CA LEU A 75 -20.88 28.98 -0.01
C LEU A 75 -20.97 27.76 0.90
N ASP A 76 -22.18 27.26 1.18
CA ASP A 76 -22.38 26.13 2.07
C ASP A 76 -22.36 24.82 1.29
N ILE A 77 -21.55 23.86 1.75
CA ILE A 77 -21.66 22.47 1.34
C ILE A 77 -22.47 21.68 2.36
N ASP A 78 -23.20 20.67 1.87
CA ASP A 78 -23.78 19.61 2.68
C ASP A 78 -22.94 18.34 2.54
N PHE A 79 -22.77 17.60 3.63
CA PHE A 79 -22.15 16.28 3.59
C PHE A 79 -22.96 15.21 4.33
N GLU A 80 -22.99 14.01 3.77
CA GLU A 80 -23.72 12.88 4.35
C GLU A 80 -22.91 12.18 5.46
N GLN A 81 -23.62 11.61 6.45
CA GLN A 81 -23.02 10.87 7.56
C GLN A 81 -22.14 9.70 7.09
N GLY A 82 -21.04 9.42 7.79
CA GLY A 82 -20.12 8.34 7.44
C GLY A 82 -19.39 7.77 8.63
N GLN A 83 -18.70 6.65 8.41
CA GLN A 83 -17.78 6.07 9.38
C GLN A 83 -16.42 5.92 8.74
N ILE A 84 -15.39 6.16 9.52
CA ILE A 84 -14.01 6.11 9.04
C ILE A 84 -13.08 5.51 10.10
N TRP A 85 -12.08 4.77 9.64
CA TRP A 85 -10.98 4.29 10.44
C TRP A 85 -9.73 5.13 10.16
N MET A 86 -9.23 5.86 11.16
CA MET A 86 -7.99 6.62 11.07
C MET A 86 -7.20 6.42 12.37
N SER A 87 -5.88 6.28 12.27
CA SER A 87 -4.98 6.19 13.42
C SER A 87 -5.40 5.14 14.48
N GLY A 88 -5.92 4.00 14.02
CA GLY A 88 -6.35 2.92 14.92
C GLY A 88 -7.70 3.15 15.63
N THR A 89 -8.49 4.15 15.23
CA THR A 89 -9.77 4.50 15.86
C THR A 89 -10.90 4.64 14.82
N PHE A 90 -12.11 4.16 15.16
CA PHE A 90 -13.31 4.38 14.35
C PHE A 90 -14.01 5.69 14.76
N TYR A 91 -14.15 6.61 13.81
CA TYR A 91 -14.96 7.82 13.97
C TYR A 91 -16.30 7.67 13.26
N SER A 92 -17.39 8.07 13.91
CA SER A 92 -18.72 8.17 13.31
C SER A 92 -19.06 9.65 13.16
N VAL A 93 -19.20 10.10 11.92
CA VAL A 93 -19.43 11.49 11.57
C VAL A 93 -20.89 11.64 11.16
N ALA A 94 -21.62 12.54 11.81
CA ALA A 94 -23.00 12.86 11.46
C ALA A 94 -23.07 13.71 10.19
N ALA A 95 -24.20 13.67 9.48
CA ALA A 95 -24.44 14.59 8.37
C ALA A 95 -24.53 16.02 8.91
N SER A 96 -23.95 16.98 8.20
CA SER A 96 -23.99 18.40 8.54
C SER A 96 -23.64 19.24 7.31
N SER A 97 -23.59 20.56 7.47
CA SER A 97 -23.04 21.51 6.50
C SER A 97 -21.72 22.12 6.96
N LEU A 98 -20.98 22.70 6.03
CA LEU A 98 -19.75 23.48 6.25
C LEU A 98 -19.75 24.69 5.29
N THR A 99 -19.54 25.90 5.80
CA THR A 99 -19.40 27.11 5.00
C THR A 99 -17.95 27.27 4.53
N LEU A 100 -17.75 27.47 3.23
CA LEU A 100 -16.44 27.62 2.61
C LEU A 100 -16.08 29.10 2.39
N ALA A 101 -14.81 29.37 2.10
CA ALA A 101 -14.37 30.68 1.64
C ALA A 101 -14.91 30.97 0.23
N ASP A 102 -15.09 32.25 -0.11
CA ASP A 102 -15.44 32.70 -1.46
C ASP A 102 -14.19 32.84 -2.34
N ASP A 103 -14.39 32.74 -3.66
CA ASP A 103 -13.34 32.90 -4.68
C ASP A 103 -12.08 32.03 -4.44
N ASP A 104 -12.25 30.81 -3.92
CA ASP A 104 -11.15 29.90 -3.56
C ASP A 104 -11.45 28.42 -3.90
N THR A 105 -10.46 27.56 -3.68
CA THR A 105 -10.60 26.09 -3.73
C THR A 105 -10.37 25.49 -2.35
N SER A 106 -11.43 25.00 -1.73
CA SER A 106 -11.40 24.33 -0.44
C SER A 106 -11.25 22.80 -0.61
N TYR A 107 -10.28 22.24 0.10
CA TYR A 107 -10.04 20.81 0.25
C TYR A 107 -10.73 20.34 1.52
N VAL A 108 -11.83 19.61 1.38
CA VAL A 108 -12.71 19.16 2.47
C VAL A 108 -12.32 17.75 2.91
N PHE A 109 -12.10 17.55 4.20
CA PHE A 109 -11.61 16.29 4.77
C PHE A 109 -12.19 16.00 6.15
N VAL A 110 -12.05 14.75 6.61
CA VAL A 110 -12.18 14.40 8.03
C VAL A 110 -10.81 14.49 8.69
N ASP A 111 -10.67 15.23 9.77
CA ASP A 111 -9.42 15.35 10.53
C ASP A 111 -9.22 14.18 11.53
N ASN A 112 -8.06 14.14 12.19
CA ASN A 112 -7.73 13.08 13.16
C ASN A 112 -8.55 13.16 14.48
N SER A 113 -9.45 14.14 14.63
CA SER A 113 -10.46 14.19 15.69
C SER A 113 -11.81 13.61 15.27
N GLY A 114 -11.96 13.28 13.98
CA GLY A 114 -13.22 12.81 13.39
C GLY A 114 -14.17 13.94 12.98
N ALA A 115 -13.71 15.19 12.95
CA ALA A 115 -14.51 16.34 12.50
C ALA A 115 -14.29 16.59 11.00
N VAL A 116 -15.33 17.09 10.31
CA VAL A 116 -15.17 17.58 8.94
C VAL A 116 -14.67 19.01 8.98
N ALA A 117 -13.62 19.29 8.23
CA ALA A 117 -12.98 20.60 8.10
C ALA A 117 -12.57 20.85 6.65
N ASP A 118 -12.15 22.09 6.35
CA ASP A 118 -11.56 22.45 5.07
C ASP A 118 -10.21 23.17 5.22
N ASN A 119 -9.45 23.21 4.12
CA ASN A 119 -8.20 23.95 3.97
C ASN A 119 -8.09 24.43 2.52
N VAL A 120 -7.51 25.59 2.27
CA VAL A 120 -7.39 26.18 0.91
C VAL A 120 -6.06 25.87 0.22
N THR A 121 -5.12 25.24 0.93
CA THR A 121 -3.77 24.94 0.41
C THR A 121 -3.56 23.50 -0.04
N GLY A 122 -4.48 22.58 0.29
CA GLY A 122 -4.40 21.15 0.01
C GLY A 122 -4.93 20.29 1.16
N PHE A 123 -5.00 18.97 0.95
CA PHE A 123 -5.29 18.02 2.02
C PHE A 123 -4.11 17.96 3.02
N PRO A 124 -4.34 18.18 4.34
CA PRO A 124 -3.31 17.97 5.34
C PRO A 124 -2.82 16.52 5.41
N GLY A 125 -1.67 16.29 6.05
CA GLY A 125 -1.29 14.94 6.49
C GLY A 125 -2.28 14.39 7.52
N ASP A 126 -2.39 13.06 7.63
CA ASP A 126 -3.25 12.36 8.60
C ASP A 126 -4.73 12.76 8.56
N CYS A 127 -5.25 13.04 7.37
CA CYS A 127 -6.67 13.29 7.15
C CYS A 127 -7.28 12.28 6.18
N TRP A 128 -8.61 12.29 6.09
CA TRP A 128 -9.32 11.59 5.03
C TRP A 128 -9.97 12.55 4.05
N PRO A 129 -9.43 12.64 2.82
CA PRO A 129 -10.00 13.45 1.76
C PRO A 129 -11.44 13.07 1.44
N ILE A 130 -12.31 14.08 1.37
CA ILE A 130 -13.70 13.91 0.96
C ILE A 130 -13.95 14.58 -0.40
N ALA A 131 -13.65 15.87 -0.52
CA ALA A 131 -13.93 16.63 -1.73
C ALA A 131 -12.95 17.79 -1.93
N GLU A 132 -12.90 18.28 -3.15
CA GLU A 132 -12.30 19.56 -3.51
C GLU A 132 -13.42 20.42 -4.11
N VAL A 133 -13.61 21.62 -3.58
CA VAL A 133 -14.75 22.48 -3.89
C VAL A 133 -14.25 23.84 -4.31
N THR A 134 -14.69 24.32 -5.49
CA THR A 134 -14.33 25.63 -6.02
C THR A 134 -15.52 26.57 -5.91
N THR A 135 -15.31 27.71 -5.26
CA THR A 135 -16.29 28.79 -5.11
C THR A 135 -15.89 30.00 -5.96
N VAL A 136 -16.87 30.68 -6.55
CA VAL A 136 -16.66 31.94 -7.30
C VAL A 136 -17.89 32.83 -7.14
N GLY A 137 -17.68 34.08 -6.73
CA GLY A 137 -18.74 35.09 -6.67
C GLY A 137 -19.90 34.75 -5.73
N GLY A 138 -19.59 34.10 -4.61
CA GLY A 138 -20.54 33.74 -3.56
C GLY A 138 -21.29 32.43 -3.80
N ASP A 139 -20.87 31.62 -4.78
CA ASP A 139 -21.54 30.38 -5.16
C ASP A 139 -20.55 29.24 -5.42
N ILE A 140 -21.00 27.99 -5.24
CA ILE A 140 -20.21 26.79 -5.56
C ILE A 140 -20.29 26.52 -7.06
N THR A 141 -19.13 26.47 -7.73
CA THR A 141 -19.06 26.25 -9.19
C THR A 141 -18.60 24.85 -9.57
N ALA A 142 -17.88 24.16 -8.67
CA ALA A 142 -17.45 22.79 -8.87
C ALA A 142 -17.31 22.03 -7.55
N ILE A 143 -17.68 20.75 -7.55
CA ILE A 143 -17.38 19.78 -6.49
C ILE A 143 -16.74 18.57 -7.14
N ALA A 144 -15.45 18.35 -6.87
CA ALA A 144 -14.74 17.14 -7.25
C ALA A 144 -14.72 16.16 -6.08
N ASP A 145 -15.22 14.95 -6.30
CA ASP A 145 -15.18 13.88 -5.30
C ASP A 145 -13.74 13.36 -5.13
N ARG A 146 -13.24 13.39 -3.90
CA ARG A 146 -11.89 12.95 -3.54
C ARG A 146 -11.90 11.80 -2.54
N ARG A 147 -13.03 11.13 -2.33
CA ARG A 147 -13.14 9.99 -1.38
C ARG A 147 -12.30 8.76 -1.77
N SER A 148 -11.86 8.67 -3.02
CA SER A 148 -10.92 7.64 -3.49
C SER A 148 -9.46 8.12 -3.48
N TYR A 149 -9.20 9.35 -3.04
CA TYR A 149 -7.87 9.92 -3.00
C TYR A 149 -7.16 9.42 -1.74
N SER A 150 -6.12 8.61 -1.91
CA SER A 150 -5.16 8.38 -0.82
C SER A 150 -4.32 9.65 -0.68
N ALA A 151 -4.56 10.44 0.37
CA ALA A 151 -3.68 11.56 0.67
C ALA A 151 -2.25 11.05 0.81
N GLN A 152 -1.32 11.76 0.15
CA GLN A 152 0.10 11.45 0.20
C GLN A 152 0.55 11.41 1.67
N GLY A 153 1.01 10.25 2.15
CA GLY A 153 1.40 10.03 3.55
C GLY A 153 0.45 9.16 4.38
N VAL A 154 -0.76 8.84 3.91
CA VAL A 154 -1.72 7.96 4.63
C VAL A 154 -1.58 6.52 4.16
N TRP A 155 -0.36 5.97 4.15
CA TRP A 155 0.02 4.74 3.42
C TRP A 155 -0.01 4.97 1.90
N ASP A 156 1.10 5.43 1.33
CA ASP A 156 1.32 5.36 -0.12
C ASP A 156 1.52 3.91 -0.63
N GLY A 157 1.37 2.92 0.26
CA GLY A 157 1.66 1.52 0.00
C GLY A 157 3.16 1.19 0.05
N THR A 158 4.00 2.18 0.29
CA THR A 158 5.42 2.01 0.58
C THR A 158 5.54 1.77 2.08
N MET A 159 5.90 0.53 2.46
CA MET A 159 6.48 0.27 3.77
C MET A 159 7.98 0.33 3.58
N ASP A 160 8.65 1.22 4.32
CA ASP A 160 10.12 1.25 4.29
C ASP A 160 10.67 -0.04 4.93
N ALA A 161 11.87 -0.45 4.52
CA ALA A 161 12.41 -1.74 4.94
C ALA A 161 12.76 -1.79 6.44
N ASP A 162 13.04 -0.64 7.06
CA ASP A 162 13.27 -0.46 8.50
C ASP A 162 11.98 -0.53 9.33
N GLU A 163 10.82 -0.33 8.71
CA GLU A 163 9.51 -0.43 9.36
C GLU A 163 8.99 -1.89 9.44
N ILE A 164 9.58 -2.79 8.65
CA ILE A 164 9.21 -4.21 8.64
C ILE A 164 10.07 -4.97 9.64
N LEU A 165 9.62 -5.01 10.90
CA LEU A 165 10.30 -5.72 11.97
C LEU A 165 10.36 -7.24 11.74
N LEU A 166 11.52 -7.84 12.04
CA LEU A 166 11.74 -9.28 11.98
C LEU A 166 11.63 -9.94 13.37
N PRO A 167 11.11 -11.18 13.46
CA PRO A 167 11.20 -11.96 14.68
C PRO A 167 12.68 -12.20 15.06
N ARG A 168 13.11 -11.65 16.21
CA ARG A 168 14.50 -11.77 16.70
C ARG A 168 14.58 -12.33 18.11
N VAL A 169 15.76 -12.87 18.43
CA VAL A 169 16.18 -13.10 19.81
C VAL A 169 16.77 -11.81 20.40
N SER A 170 16.64 -11.62 21.71
CA SER A 170 17.19 -10.43 22.40
C SER A 170 18.71 -10.34 22.18
N GLY A 171 19.20 -9.16 21.81
CA GLY A 171 20.62 -8.91 21.51
C GLY A 171 21.05 -9.21 20.08
N SER A 172 20.12 -9.55 19.17
CA SER A 172 20.42 -9.68 17.74
C SER A 172 20.92 -8.35 17.16
N THR A 173 21.88 -8.42 16.24
CA THR A 173 22.44 -7.28 15.49
C THR A 173 21.57 -6.82 14.31
N TYR A 174 20.41 -7.44 14.13
CA TYR A 174 19.39 -7.08 13.15
C TYR A 174 18.02 -7.10 13.82
N ASP A 175 17.15 -6.16 13.47
CA ASP A 175 15.75 -6.17 13.91
C ASP A 175 14.69 -5.83 12.88
N ASP A 176 15.08 -5.37 11.69
CA ASP A 176 14.19 -5.11 10.56
C ASP A 176 14.69 -5.76 9.25
N VAL A 177 13.92 -5.58 8.17
CA VAL A 177 14.26 -6.12 6.84
C VAL A 177 15.46 -5.38 6.24
N GLU A 178 15.65 -4.09 6.52
CA GLU A 178 16.80 -3.34 6.03
C GLU A 178 18.10 -3.90 6.61
N ASP A 179 18.16 -4.12 7.91
CA ASP A 179 19.28 -4.73 8.62
C ASP A 179 19.59 -6.13 8.09
N ALA A 180 18.56 -6.96 7.87
CA ALA A 180 18.75 -8.30 7.32
C ALA A 180 19.29 -8.25 5.89
N ASN A 181 18.79 -7.33 5.05
CA ASN A 181 19.28 -7.18 3.69
C ASN A 181 20.70 -6.60 3.66
N THR A 182 21.00 -5.65 4.54
CA THR A 182 22.35 -5.10 4.74
C THR A 182 23.31 -6.20 5.17
N LEU A 183 22.88 -7.07 6.09
CA LEU A 183 23.63 -8.24 6.53
C LEU A 183 23.96 -9.18 5.35
N PHE A 184 22.96 -9.60 4.57
CA PHE A 184 23.16 -10.53 3.45
C PHE A 184 23.88 -9.89 2.24
N GLY A 185 23.75 -8.58 2.05
CA GLY A 185 24.41 -7.81 0.99
C GLY A 185 25.83 -7.34 1.35
N SER A 186 26.18 -7.31 2.64
CA SER A 186 27.50 -6.89 3.10
C SER A 186 28.59 -7.89 2.68
N ALA A 187 29.81 -7.39 2.51
CA ALA A 187 31.01 -8.22 2.36
C ALA A 187 31.42 -8.94 3.66
N GLY A 188 30.55 -8.98 4.68
CA GLY A 188 30.78 -9.59 5.99
C GLY A 188 31.39 -8.66 7.04
N TRP A 189 31.35 -7.35 6.84
CA TRP A 189 31.79 -6.32 7.79
C TRP A 189 30.61 -5.42 8.19
N PHE A 190 30.43 -5.18 9.48
CA PHE A 190 29.35 -4.32 10.00
C PHE A 190 29.89 -3.01 10.59
N SER A 191 30.91 -3.09 11.46
CA SER A 191 31.51 -1.91 12.08
C SER A 191 32.92 -2.17 12.59
N GLY A 192 33.65 -1.09 12.89
CA GLY A 192 35.02 -1.17 13.45
C GLY A 192 36.08 -1.59 12.44
N GLY A 193 37.20 -2.15 12.91
CA GLY A 193 38.29 -2.61 12.03
C GLY A 193 39.07 -1.50 11.31
N ALA A 194 38.92 -0.24 11.76
CA ALA A 194 39.67 0.88 11.20
C ALA A 194 41.18 0.69 11.38
N LEU A 195 41.93 0.92 10.30
CA LEU A 195 43.39 0.89 10.28
C LEU A 195 43.94 2.28 10.61
N SER A 196 44.93 2.35 11.49
CA SER A 196 45.67 3.58 11.76
C SER A 196 47.18 3.34 11.76
N ASP A 197 47.94 4.36 11.36
CA ASP A 197 49.40 4.35 11.41
C ASP A 197 49.86 4.38 12.88
N ALA A 198 50.65 3.38 13.27
CA ALA A 198 51.24 3.29 14.61
C ALA A 198 52.67 3.86 14.66
N GLY A 199 53.18 4.37 13.54
CA GLY A 199 54.56 4.78 13.35
C GLY A 199 55.49 3.58 13.15
N GLY A 200 56.74 3.85 12.76
CA GLY A 200 57.79 2.82 12.68
C GLY A 200 57.57 1.73 11.62
N GLY A 201 56.64 1.91 10.70
CA GLY A 201 56.23 0.86 9.77
C GLY A 201 55.27 -0.14 10.41
N ASN A 202 54.51 0.26 11.42
CA ASN A 202 53.49 -0.56 12.07
C ASN A 202 52.09 0.06 11.88
N ILE A 203 51.06 -0.78 11.98
CA ILE A 203 49.66 -0.34 11.97
C ILE A 203 48.90 -0.89 13.17
N ASN A 204 47.87 -0.17 13.58
CA ASN A 204 46.87 -0.61 14.54
C ASN A 204 45.55 -0.86 13.83
N VAL A 205 44.80 -1.85 14.32
CA VAL A 205 43.46 -2.22 13.88
C VAL A 205 42.53 -2.11 15.08
N THR A 206 41.50 -1.29 14.97
CA THR A 206 40.48 -1.17 16.04
C THR A 206 39.62 -2.44 16.13
N ALA A 207 39.01 -2.67 17.29
CA ALA A 207 38.01 -3.72 17.45
C ALA A 207 36.85 -3.53 16.47
N GLY A 208 36.14 -4.60 16.13
CA GLY A 208 35.01 -4.53 15.20
C GLY A 208 34.15 -5.77 15.21
N THR A 209 33.11 -5.72 14.38
CA THR A 209 32.05 -6.74 14.31
C THR A 209 31.73 -7.08 12.85
N GLY A 210 31.40 -8.34 12.60
CA GLY A 210 31.18 -8.85 11.25
C GLY A 210 30.72 -10.30 11.24
N VAL A 211 30.84 -10.94 10.07
CA VAL A 211 30.52 -12.35 9.88
C VAL A 211 31.64 -13.10 9.17
N LEU A 212 31.98 -14.27 9.69
CA LEU A 212 33.00 -15.16 9.16
C LEU A 212 32.52 -16.61 9.20
N ARG A 213 33.00 -17.43 8.26
CA ARG A 213 32.74 -18.87 8.30
C ARG A 213 33.73 -19.55 9.22
N SER A 214 33.26 -20.54 9.97
CA SER A 214 34.12 -21.33 10.88
C SER A 214 35.14 -22.23 10.15
N ALA A 215 34.98 -22.45 8.85
CA ALA A 215 35.98 -23.07 7.99
C ALA A 215 35.84 -22.61 6.53
N ALA A 216 36.85 -22.87 5.70
CA ALA A 216 36.92 -22.51 4.29
C ALA A 216 36.08 -23.43 3.37
N THR A 217 34.79 -23.60 3.69
CA THR A 217 33.81 -24.27 2.82
C THR A 217 32.56 -23.43 2.69
N VAL A 218 31.87 -23.52 1.56
CA VAL A 218 30.62 -22.77 1.32
C VAL A 218 29.45 -23.27 2.17
N THR A 219 29.58 -24.45 2.76
CA THR A 219 28.53 -25.09 3.57
C THR A 219 28.70 -24.87 5.06
N THR A 220 29.83 -24.33 5.52
CA THR A 220 30.03 -24.04 6.95
C THR A 220 29.18 -22.87 7.37
N GLN A 221 28.69 -22.95 8.60
CA GLN A 221 27.88 -21.92 9.22
C GLN A 221 28.60 -20.57 9.18
N LEU A 222 27.85 -19.53 8.79
CA LEU A 222 28.25 -18.14 8.94
C LEU A 222 28.04 -17.76 10.41
N LEU A 223 29.10 -17.30 11.07
CA LEU A 223 29.06 -16.90 12.48
C LEU A 223 29.16 -15.39 12.59
N PHE A 224 28.32 -14.81 13.45
CA PHE A 224 28.50 -13.44 13.91
C PHE A 224 29.67 -13.42 14.89
N ILE A 225 30.58 -12.47 14.70
CA ILE A 225 31.81 -12.41 15.46
C ILE A 225 32.18 -10.98 15.83
N ASP A 226 32.83 -10.85 16.99
CA ASP A 226 33.54 -9.66 17.41
C ASP A 226 35.04 -9.98 17.41
N TRP A 227 35.87 -9.11 16.85
CA TRP A 227 37.33 -9.22 16.96
C TRP A 227 37.89 -8.12 17.86
N PRO A 228 38.90 -8.44 18.69
CA PRO A 228 39.57 -7.45 19.52
C PRO A 228 40.43 -6.51 18.68
N ALA A 229 40.79 -5.35 19.26
CA ALA A 229 41.78 -4.48 18.67
C ALA A 229 43.15 -5.19 18.61
N SER A 230 43.89 -4.98 17.51
CA SER A 230 45.26 -5.47 17.31
C SER A 230 46.20 -4.30 17.07
N ALA A 231 47.31 -4.26 17.79
CA ALA A 231 48.24 -3.13 17.75
C ALA A 231 49.64 -3.56 17.34
N GLY A 232 50.37 -2.66 16.69
CA GLY A 232 51.78 -2.86 16.36
C GLY A 232 52.03 -3.89 15.25
N ASN A 233 51.09 -4.10 14.33
CA ASN A 233 51.26 -5.04 13.22
C ASN A 233 52.31 -4.49 12.23
N ALA A 234 53.45 -5.16 12.10
CA ALA A 234 54.58 -4.67 11.33
C ALA A 234 54.38 -4.84 9.80
N ILE A 235 54.69 -3.78 9.06
CA ILE A 235 54.75 -3.72 7.60
C ILE A 235 56.19 -3.35 7.21
N PRO A 236 57.07 -4.35 7.00
CA PRO A 236 58.44 -4.08 6.60
C PRO A 236 58.55 -3.24 5.33
N VAL A 237 59.58 -2.39 5.27
CA VAL A 237 59.84 -1.49 4.14
C VAL A 237 59.92 -2.28 2.83
N GLY A 238 59.23 -1.79 1.80
CA GLY A 238 59.22 -2.39 0.46
C GLY A 238 58.39 -3.68 0.37
N THR A 239 57.55 -3.98 1.37
CA THR A 239 56.66 -5.15 1.34
C THR A 239 55.19 -4.77 1.31
N THR A 240 54.35 -5.67 0.83
CA THR A 240 52.88 -5.58 0.93
C THR A 240 52.40 -6.62 1.94
N ARG A 241 51.49 -6.22 2.81
CA ARG A 241 50.82 -7.11 3.77
C ARG A 241 49.31 -7.04 3.54
N TYR A 242 48.65 -8.17 3.74
CA TYR A 242 47.20 -8.28 3.78
C TYR A 242 46.79 -8.41 5.24
N ILE A 243 45.82 -7.60 5.65
CA ILE A 243 45.25 -7.62 6.99
C ILE A 243 43.83 -8.11 6.83
N GLY A 244 43.45 -9.09 7.65
CA GLY A 244 42.12 -9.68 7.63
C GLY A 244 41.79 -10.24 8.99
N VAL A 245 40.52 -10.51 9.23
CA VAL A 245 40.08 -11.19 10.44
C VAL A 245 40.01 -12.68 10.15
N GLU A 246 40.59 -13.50 11.01
CA GLU A 246 40.50 -14.96 10.91
C GLU A 246 39.74 -15.56 12.08
N TRP A 247 39.09 -16.69 11.80
CA TRP A 247 38.44 -17.50 12.81
C TRP A 247 39.45 -18.46 13.47
N ASN A 248 39.91 -18.13 14.68
CA ASN A 248 40.84 -18.96 15.45
C ASN A 248 40.12 -19.76 16.55
N MET A 249 39.40 -20.81 16.14
CA MET A 249 38.76 -21.81 17.03
C MET A 249 37.83 -21.22 18.10
N GLY A 250 37.03 -20.20 17.76
CA GLY A 250 36.14 -19.55 18.72
C GLY A 250 36.63 -18.18 19.20
N VAL A 251 37.86 -17.81 18.87
CA VAL A 251 38.44 -16.52 19.24
C VAL A 251 38.87 -15.79 17.96
N PRO A 252 38.00 -14.98 17.35
CA PRO A 252 38.36 -14.17 16.19
C PRO A 252 39.57 -13.27 16.49
N GLN A 253 40.46 -13.12 15.52
CA GLN A 253 41.63 -12.26 15.64
C GLN A 253 41.96 -11.59 14.32
N VAL A 254 42.73 -10.50 14.40
CA VAL A 254 43.26 -9.73 13.26
C VAL A 254 44.66 -10.19 12.92
#